data_AF-A0A4Q9QNV8-F1
#
_entry.id   AF-A0A4Q9QNV8-F1
#
_cell.length_a   1.000
_cell.length_b   1.000
_cell.length_c   1.000
_cell.angle_alpha   90.00
_cell.angle_beta   90.00
_cell.angle_gamma   90.00
#
_symmetry.space_group_name_H-M   'P 1'
#
loop_
_entity.id
_entity.type
_entity.pdbx_description
1 polymer ?
#
loop_
_entity_poly.entity_id
_entity_poly.type
_entity_poly.pdbx_seq_one_letter_code
_entity_poly.pdbx_strand_id
1 'polypeptide(L)'
;MLLACLPLVTLAASEDRRHGLIGSNAETQTEYWLRVQRDGLQASRHAQVSTPAERELAMQRWLESHKHPIPEFFDQEAGGELSK
;
A
#
# COMPACT_ATOMS: atom_id res chain seq x y z
N MET A 1 -10.60 20.02 22.78
CA MET A 1 -10.41 21.06 21.74
C MET A 1 -9.10 20.74 21.01
N LEU A 2 -9.14 19.74 20.12
CA LEU A 2 -7.98 19.24 19.40
C LEU A 2 -7.75 20.13 18.17
N LEU A 3 -6.67 20.89 18.22
CA LEU A 3 -6.26 21.79 17.16
C LEU A 3 -5.41 21.01 16.14
N ALA A 4 -5.69 21.28 14.86
CA ALA A 4 -4.76 21.22 13.73
C ALA A 4 -4.18 19.87 13.28
N CYS A 5 -4.80 19.28 12.25
CA CYS A 5 -4.08 18.90 11.04
C CYS A 5 -5.07 18.71 9.86
N LEU A 6 -5.58 19.82 9.31
CA LEU A 6 -6.16 19.77 7.96
C LEU A 6 -5.00 19.97 6.97
N PRO A 7 -4.75 19.04 6.03
CA PRO A 7 -3.83 19.34 4.94
C PRO A 7 -4.48 20.42 4.08
N LEU A 8 -3.81 21.58 4.06
CA LEU A 8 -4.11 22.72 3.22
C LEU A 8 -4.02 22.28 1.75
N VAL A 9 -5.16 22.03 1.11
CA VAL A 9 -5.21 21.77 -0.33
C VAL A 9 -4.90 23.11 -1.01
N THR A 10 -3.65 23.26 -1.45
CA THR A 10 -3.25 24.36 -2.33
C THR A 10 -3.97 24.18 -3.66
N LEU A 11 -4.86 25.12 -3.98
CA LEU A 11 -5.49 25.22 -5.29
C LEU A 11 -4.38 25.60 -6.29
N ALA A 12 -3.86 24.61 -7.03
CA ALA A 12 -3.01 24.88 -8.17
C ALA A 12 -3.88 25.65 -9.20
N ALA A 13 -3.57 26.92 -9.41
CA ALA A 13 -4.12 27.68 -10.52
C ALA A 13 -3.68 26.98 -11.81
N SER A 14 -4.58 26.23 -12.45
CA SER A 14 -4.34 25.67 -13.77
C SER A 14 -4.31 26.84 -14.76
N GLU A 15 -3.12 27.24 -15.18
CA GLU A 15 -2.95 28.09 -16.35
C GLU A 15 -3.65 27.43 -17.53
N ASP A 16 -4.67 28.12 -18.03
CA ASP A 16 -5.41 27.82 -19.26
C ASP A 16 -4.46 27.90 -20.46
N ARG A 17 -3.66 26.85 -20.65
CA ARG A 17 -2.92 26.62 -21.88
C ARG A 17 -3.92 26.04 -22.88
N ARG A 18 -4.59 26.95 -23.60
CA ARG A 18 -5.45 26.67 -24.75
C ARG A 18 -4.71 25.73 -25.72
N HIS A 19 -4.97 24.44 -25.63
CA HIS A 19 -4.57 23.47 -26.63
C HIS A 19 -5.58 23.54 -27.77
N GLY A 20 -5.08 23.61 -29.02
CA GLY A 20 -5.92 23.47 -30.21
C GLY A 20 -6.74 22.19 -30.16
N LEU A 21 -7.90 22.19 -30.81
CA LEU A 21 -8.95 21.16 -30.68
C LEU A 21 -8.54 19.75 -31.10
N ILE A 22 -7.34 19.55 -31.67
CA ILE A 22 -6.73 18.23 -31.86
C ILE A 22 -5.22 18.40 -31.66
N GLY A 23 -4.78 18.41 -30.41
CA GLY A 23 -3.37 18.26 -30.05
C GLY A 23 -3.06 16.78 -29.93
N SER A 24 -2.10 16.29 -30.71
CA SER A 24 -1.48 14.96 -30.55
C SER A 24 -0.64 14.92 -29.25
N ASN A 25 -1.26 15.20 -28.11
CA ASN A 25 -0.63 15.04 -26.82
C ASN A 25 -0.54 13.54 -26.54
N ALA A 26 0.64 12.97 -26.79
CA ALA A 26 0.94 11.63 -26.34
C ALA A 26 0.72 11.58 -24.83
N GLU A 27 -0.05 10.59 -24.36
CA GLU A 27 -0.30 10.36 -22.93
C GLU A 27 1.05 10.29 -22.20
N THR A 28 1.22 11.13 -21.19
CA THR A 28 2.42 11.05 -20.35
C THR A 28 2.39 9.76 -19.55
N GLN A 29 3.56 9.22 -19.20
CA GLN A 29 3.61 7.99 -18.38
C GLN A 29 2.88 8.16 -17.04
N THR A 30 2.88 9.37 -16.47
CA THR A 30 2.16 9.69 -15.24
C THR A 30 0.64 9.58 -15.42
N GLU A 31 0.09 10.16 -16.50
CA GLU A 31 -1.35 10.04 -16.81
C GLU A 31 -1.75 8.58 -17.03
N TYR A 32 -0.91 7.82 -17.72
CA TYR A 32 -1.11 6.38 -17.91
C TYR A 32 -1.19 5.63 -16.57
N TRP A 33 -0.23 5.86 -15.66
CA TRP A 33 -0.22 5.18 -14.35
C TRP A 33 -1.40 5.59 -13.48
N LEU A 34 -1.80 6.88 -13.51
CA LEU A 34 -3.00 7.34 -12.82
C LEU A 34 -4.26 6.66 -13.34
N ARG A 35 -4.37 6.49 -14.67
CA ARG A 35 -5.47 5.75 -15.28
C ARG A 35 -5.47 4.28 -14.86
N VAL A 36 -4.32 3.61 -14.90
CA VAL A 36 -4.17 2.20 -14.49
C VAL A 36 -4.62 1.99 -13.05
N GLN A 37 -4.24 2.89 -12.13
CA GLN A 37 -4.66 2.81 -10.73
C GLN A 37 -6.15 3.09 -10.56
N ARG A 38 -6.66 4.18 -11.16
CA ARG A 38 -8.07 4.58 -11.07
C ARG A 38 -9.00 3.49 -11.58
N ASP A 39 -8.67 2.94 -12.74
CA ASP A 39 -9.50 1.94 -13.43
C ASP A 39 -9.22 0.52 -12.94
N GLY A 40 -8.24 0.34 -12.03
CA GLY A 40 -7.86 -0.97 -11.51
C GLY A 40 -7.38 -1.93 -12.60
N LEU A 41 -6.75 -1.43 -13.68
CA LEU A 41 -6.38 -2.24 -14.85
C LEU A 41 -5.37 -3.35 -14.53
N GLN A 42 -4.66 -3.23 -13.40
CA GLN A 42 -3.72 -4.23 -12.88
C GLN A 42 -4.19 -4.85 -11.56
N ALA A 43 -5.48 -4.73 -11.23
CA ALA A 43 -6.04 -5.44 -10.08
C ALA A 43 -6.00 -6.96 -10.32
N SER A 44 -5.63 -7.72 -9.29
CA SER A 44 -5.64 -9.18 -9.36
C SER A 44 -7.05 -9.69 -9.68
N ARG A 45 -7.13 -10.64 -10.63
CA ARG A 45 -8.37 -11.36 -10.94
C ARG A 45 -8.71 -12.44 -9.93
N HIS A 46 -7.73 -12.83 -9.11
CA HIS A 46 -7.90 -13.89 -8.13
C HIS A 46 -8.34 -13.28 -6.80
N ALA A 47 -9.61 -13.48 -6.46
CA ALA A 47 -10.12 -13.12 -5.16
C ALA A 47 -9.47 -14.02 -4.10
N GLN A 48 -8.74 -13.42 -3.16
CA GLN A 48 -8.23 -14.13 -2.00
C GLN A 48 -9.38 -14.30 -1.00
N VAL A 49 -10.03 -15.45 -1.04
CA VAL A 49 -11.11 -15.81 -0.12
C VAL A 49 -10.56 -16.76 0.93
N SER A 50 -10.94 -16.57 2.18
CA SER A 50 -10.66 -17.49 3.28
C SER A 50 -11.97 -18.05 3.80
N THR A 51 -12.00 -19.36 4.03
CA THR A 51 -13.14 -20.00 4.68
C THR A 51 -13.29 -19.49 6.12
N PRO A 52 -14.49 -19.55 6.73
CA PRO A 52 -14.66 -19.16 8.14
C PRO A 52 -13.70 -19.89 9.09
N ALA A 53 -13.43 -21.17 8.83
CA ALA A 53 -12.52 -21.99 9.65
C ALA A 53 -11.06 -21.54 9.51
N GLU A 54 -10.58 -21.23 8.31
CA GLU A 54 -9.23 -20.71 8.09
C GLU A 54 -9.05 -19.33 8.71
N ARG A 55 -10.08 -18.47 8.65
CA ARG A 55 -10.07 -17.16 9.29
C ARG A 55 -9.94 -17.29 10.80
N GLU A 56 -10.70 -18.20 11.41
CA GLU A 56 -10.62 -18.47 12.85
C GLU A 56 -9.24 -18.98 13.25
N LEU A 57 -8.68 -19.93 12.48
CA LEU A 57 -7.34 -20.46 12.71
C LEU A 57 -6.26 -19.38 12.58
N ALA A 58 -6.39 -18.47 11.62
CA ALA A 58 -5.50 -17.32 11.48
C ALA A 58 -5.60 -16.37 12.69
N MET A 59 -6.83 -16.11 13.17
CA MET A 59 -7.06 -15.31 14.37
C MET A 59 -6.43 -15.95 15.61
N GLN A 60 -6.60 -17.27 15.78
CA GLN A 60 -5.99 -18.00 16.88
C GLN A 60 -4.46 -17.90 16.84
N ARG A 61 -3.84 -18.12 15.67
CA ARG A 61 -2.37 -17.98 15.52
C ARG A 61 -1.89 -16.58 15.87
N TRP A 62 -2.64 -15.56 15.47
CA TRP A 62 -2.34 -14.18 15.83
C TRP A 62 -2.37 -13.97 17.34
N LEU A 63 -3.41 -14.47 18.03
CA LEU A 63 -3.49 -14.43 19.49
C LEU A 63 -2.36 -15.21 20.18
N GLU A 64 -1.99 -16.39 19.66
CA GLU A 64 -0.87 -17.17 20.20
C GLU A 64 0.47 -16.44 20.06
N SER A 65 0.68 -15.68 18.98
CA SER A 65 1.93 -14.95 18.74
C SER A 65 2.27 -13.94 19.85
N HIS A 66 1.25 -13.44 20.55
CA HIS A 66 1.41 -12.51 21.67
C HIS A 66 1.71 -13.18 23.02
N LYS A 67 1.62 -14.52 23.09
CA LYS A 67 1.89 -15.26 24.34
C LYS A 67 3.36 -15.59 24.53
N HIS A 68 4.20 -15.34 23.53
CA HIS A 68 5.62 -15.62 23.62
C HIS A 68 6.30 -14.50 24.43
N PRO A 69 7.00 -14.84 25.53
CA PRO A 69 7.73 -13.85 26.30
C PRO A 69 8.84 -13.24 25.44
N ILE A 70 9.10 -11.95 25.66
CA ILE A 70 10.28 -11.30 25.07
C ILE A 70 11.50 -11.92 25.75
N PRO A 71 12.47 -12.48 25.01
CA PRO A 71 13.71 -12.98 25.59
C PRO A 71 14.47 -11.85 26.31
N GLU A 72 14.97 -12.11 27.51
CA GLU A 72 15.81 -11.16 28.26
C GLU A 72 17.14 -10.88 27.55
N PHE A 73 17.62 -11.85 26.78
CA PHE A 73 18.85 -11.77 26.00
C PHE A 73 18.61 -12.23 24.57
N PHE A 74 19.20 -11.51 23.61
CA PHE A 74 19.24 -11.93 22.23
C PHE A 74 20.43 -12.88 22.02
N ASP A 75 20.17 -14.09 21.54
CA ASP A 75 21.22 -15.04 21.16
C ASP A 75 21.86 -14.56 19.85
N GLN A 76 23.14 -14.21 19.90
CA GLN A 76 23.89 -13.68 18.76
C GLN A 76 24.10 -14.73 17.66
N GLU A 77 24.00 -16.03 17.99
CA GLU A 77 24.11 -17.14 17.03
C GLU A 77 22.77 -17.46 16.35
N ALA A 78 21.64 -16.96 16.86
CA ALA A 78 20.31 -17.19 16.29
C ALA A 78 20.07 -16.47 14.95
N GLY A 79 20.94 -15.52 14.58
CA GLY A 79 20.87 -14.76 13.32
C GLY A 79 21.27 -15.54 12.05
N GLY A 80 21.76 -16.78 12.20
CA GLY A 80 22.29 -17.58 11.11
C GLY A 80 23.72 -17.17 10.73
N GLU A 81 24.50 -18.13 10.21
CA GLU A 81 25.86 -17.86 9.75
C GLU A 81 25.83 -17.21 8.35
N LEU A 82 26.48 -16.06 8.22
CA LEU A 82 26.76 -15.47 6.91
C LEU A 82 27.89 -16.29 6.25
N SER A 83 27.50 -17.25 5.41
CA SER A 83 28.44 -17.95 4.51
C SER A 83 29.03 -16.95 3.50
N LYS A 84 30.35 -17.04 3.27
CA LYS A 84 31.11 -16.18 2.35
C LYS A 84 31.16 -16.74 0.94
#